data_AF-A0A2E8QE13-F1
#
_entry.id   AF-A0A2E8QE13-F1
#
_cell.length_a   1.000
_cell.length_b   1.000
_cell.length_c   1.000
_cell.angle_alpha   90.00
_cell.angle_beta   90.00
_cell.angle_gamma   90.00
#
_symmetry.space_group_name_H-M   'P 1'
#
loop_
_entity.id
_entity.type
_entity.pdbx_description
1 polymer ?
#
loop_
_entity_poly.entity_id
_entity_poly.type
_entity_poly.pdbx_seq_one_letter_code
_entity_poly.pdbx_strand_id
1 'polypeptide(L)' 'MTIPCHRVIKSDGSIGGYSAKGGVRKKKALLSKESNE' A
#
# COMPACT_ATOMS: atom_id res chain seq x y z
N MET A 1 -8.86 -6.18 14.10
CA MET A 1 -8.10 -4.92 13.99
C MET A 1 -7.41 -4.90 12.62
N THR A 2 -8.00 -4.22 11.64
CA THR A 2 -7.45 -4.19 10.27
C THR A 2 -6.50 -3.00 10.16
N ILE A 3 -5.21 -3.23 10.37
CA ILE A 3 -4.19 -2.18 10.21
C ILE A 3 -4.00 -1.95 8.69
N PRO A 4 -4.15 -0.71 8.19
CA PRO A 4 -3.96 -0.41 6.77
C PRO A 4 -2.45 -0.36 6.42
N CYS A 5 -1.80 -1.52 6.42
CA CYS A 5 -0.37 -1.65 6.12
C CYS A 5 0.01 -1.17 4.70
N HIS A 6 -0.97 -1.06 3.80
CA HIS A 6 -0.76 -0.54 2.45
C HIS A 6 -0.68 1.00 2.42
N ARG A 7 -1.26 1.72 3.39
CA ARG A 7 -1.19 3.20 3.51
C ARG A 7 0.17 3.71 4.00
N VAL A 8 1.04 2.84 4.51
CA VAL A 8 2.34 3.24 5.03
C VAL A 8 3.30 3.49 3.86
N ILE A 9 3.64 4.75 3.60
CA ILE A 9 4.57 5.22 2.54
C ILE A 9 5.79 5.88 3.18
N LYS A 10 6.92 5.92 2.45
CA LYS A 10 8.12 6.61 2.93
C LYS A 10 7.89 8.12 2.91
N SER A 11 8.62 8.86 3.74
CA SER A 11 8.58 10.33 3.77
C SER A 11 8.94 10.97 2.42
N ASP A 12 9.70 10.26 1.57
CA ASP A 12 10.03 10.70 0.21
C ASP A 12 8.89 10.47 -0.81
N GLY A 13 7.76 9.88 -0.40
CA GLY A 13 6.63 9.55 -1.26
C GLY A 13 6.75 8.19 -1.96
N SER A 14 7.91 7.54 -1.91
CA SER A 14 8.07 6.20 -2.48
C SER A 14 7.29 5.12 -1.71
N ILE A 15 6.74 4.18 -2.48
CA ILE A 15 6.11 2.98 -1.93
C ILE A 15 7.20 2.01 -1.52
N GLY A 16 7.45 1.93 -0.21
CA GLY A 16 8.34 0.93 0.38
C GLY A 16 7.80 -0.49 0.24
N GLY A 17 8.64 -1.47 0.56
CA GLY A 17 8.32 -2.90 0.52
C GLY A 17 6.98 -3.24 1.19
N TYR A 18 6.30 -4.25 0.65
CA TYR A 18 5.04 -4.74 1.20
C TYR A 18 5.17 -6.22 1.48
N SER A 19 4.99 -6.63 2.74
CA SER A 19 5.22 -8.00 3.19
C SER A 19 4.13 -8.98 2.76
N ALA A 20 3.00 -8.52 2.21
CA ALA A 20 1.92 -9.40 1.77
C ALA A 20 2.21 -10.04 0.40
N LYS A 21 1.60 -11.20 0.12
CA LYS A 21 1.66 -11.86 -1.20
C LYS A 21 1.27 -10.87 -2.31
N GLY A 22 2.20 -10.65 -3.24
CA GLY A 22 2.05 -9.67 -4.33
C GLY A 22 2.82 -8.36 -4.11
N GLY A 23 3.49 -8.21 -2.97
CA GLY A 23 4.47 -7.16 -2.73
C GLY A 23 3.97 -5.76 -3.02
N VAL A 24 4.88 -4.90 -3.47
CA VAL A 24 4.62 -3.49 -3.79
C VAL A 24 3.50 -3.30 -4.82
N ARG A 25 3.29 -4.27 -5.73
CA ARG A 25 2.20 -4.23 -6.73
C ARG A 25 0.82 -4.31 -6.09
N LYS A 26 0.64 -5.22 -5.11
CA LYS A 26 -0.62 -5.36 -4.38
C LYS A 26 -0.92 -4.10 -3.56
N LYS A 27 0.10 -3.52 -2.94
CA LYS A 27 0.02 -2.24 -2.21
C LYS A 27 -0.47 -1.10 -3.09
N LYS A 28 0.09 -0.94 -4.30
CA LYS A 28 -0.40 0.04 -5.29
C LYS A 28 -1.87 -0.19 -5.67
N ALA A 29 -2.24 -1.43 -5.99
CA ALA A 29 -3.60 -1.75 -6.40
C ALA A 29 -4.63 -1.45 -5.29
N LEU A 30 -4.30 -1.74 -4.03
CA LEU A 30 -5.13 -1.40 -2.88
C LEU A 30 -5.25 0.12 -2.71
N LEU A 31 -4.14 0.85 -2.76
CA LEU A 31 -4.15 2.32 -2.69
C LEU A 31 -5.01 2.95 -3.79
N SER A 32 -4.89 2.46 -5.03
CA SER A 32 -5.70 2.94 -6.15
C SER A 32 -7.18 2.60 -6.00
N LYS A 33 -7.52 1.46 -5.40
CA LYS A 33 -8.91 1.09 -5.08
C LYS A 33 -9.51 2.02 -4.03
N GLU A 34 -8.79 2.29 -2.95
CA GLU A 34 -9.21 3.21 -1.87
C GLU A 34 -9.30 4.67 -2.34
N SER A 35 -8.60 5.04 -3.42
CA SER A 35 -8.63 6.40 -3.97
C SER A 35 -9.80 6.63 -4.95
N ASN A 36 -10.54 5.58 -5.32
CA ASN A 36 -11.70 5.64 -6.22
C ASN A 36 -13.02 5.37 -5.47
N GLU A 37 -13.04 5.54 -4.16
CA GLU A 37 -14.24 5.49 -3.30
C GLU A 37 -14.32 6.75 -2.42
#